data_AF-A0A246S233-F1
#
_entry.id   AF-A0A246S233-F1
#
_cell.length_a   1.000
_cell.length_b   1.000
_cell.length_c   1.000
_cell.angle_alpha   90.00
_cell.angle_beta   90.00
_cell.angle_gamma   90.00
#
_symmetry.space_group_name_H-M   'P 1'
#
loop_
_entity.id
_entity.type
_entity.pdbx_description
1 polymer ?
#
loop_
_entity_poly.entity_id
_entity_poly.type
_entity_poly.pdbx_seq_one_letter_code
_entity_poly.pdbx_strand_id
1 'polypeptide(L)'
;MSITMPTELAALESQSDELALLGLMQLVSPALPIGAFAFSQGLESAFELDWVRDEASLADWLSGVLEDGLTRCELPVLARLHEALGQADSQSIAAWDEWLAATRGT
;
A
#
# COMPACT_ATOMS: atom_id res chain seq x y z
N MET A 1 29.35 14.28 32.20
CA MET A 1 28.66 13.02 31.88
C MET A 1 27.18 13.27 32.05
N SER A 2 26.43 13.43 30.96
CA SER A 2 24.96 13.51 31.03
C SER A 2 24.44 12.09 31.10
N ILE A 3 23.80 11.71 32.20
CA ILE A 3 23.10 10.42 32.31
C ILE A 3 21.69 10.68 31.77
N THR A 4 21.44 10.28 30.53
CA THR A 4 20.08 10.29 29.97
C THR A 4 19.22 9.31 30.77
N MET A 5 18.07 9.77 31.26
CA MET A 5 17.19 8.95 32.08
C MET A 5 16.33 8.02 31.19
N PRO A 6 15.99 6.80 31.65
CA PRO A 6 15.17 5.86 30.88
C PRO A 6 13.83 6.44 30.41
N THR A 7 13.25 7.37 31.18
CA THR A 7 12.00 8.07 30.86
C THR A 7 12.13 9.01 29.67
N GLU A 8 13.29 9.63 29.45
CA GLU A 8 13.53 10.48 28.27
C GLU A 8 13.62 9.65 26.98
N LEU A 9 14.22 8.44 27.04
CA LEU A 9 14.25 7.53 25.89
C LEU A 9 12.84 7.06 25.50
N ALA A 10 12.03 6.64 26.49
CA ALA A 10 10.67 6.16 26.24
C ALA A 10 9.75 7.27 25.67
N ALA A 11 9.94 8.52 26.08
CA ALA A 11 9.18 9.65 25.54
C ALA A 11 9.54 9.98 24.08
N LEU A 12 10.81 9.81 23.69
CA LEU A 12 11.27 9.99 22.30
C LEU A 12 10.78 8.88 21.38
N GLU A 13 10.73 7.64 21.87
CA GLU A 13 10.15 6.49 21.16
C GLU A 13 8.64 6.71 20.93
N SER A 14 7.90 7.08 21.98
CA SER A 14 6.46 7.39 21.88
C SER A 14 6.15 8.53 20.89
N GLN A 15 6.97 9.59 20.90
CA GLN A 15 6.81 10.70 19.96
C GLN A 15 7.10 10.28 18.51
N SER A 16 8.06 9.37 18.31
CA SER A 16 8.38 8.81 16.98
C SER A 16 7.24 7.93 16.46
N ASP A 17 6.63 7.13 17.33
CA ASP A 17 5.48 6.28 16.99
C ASP A 17 4.24 7.10 16.60
N GLU A 18 3.95 8.19 17.33
CA GLU A 18 2.85 9.10 17.00
C GLU A 18 3.05 9.78 15.65
N LEU A 19 4.29 10.22 15.34
CA LEU A 19 4.64 10.79 14.05
C LEU A 19 4.54 9.75 12.92
N ALA A 20 4.96 8.51 13.16
CA ALA A 20 4.84 7.42 12.20
C ALA A 20 3.36 7.12 11.89
N LEU A 21 2.52 7.06 12.92
CA LEU A 21 1.07 6.86 12.76
C LEU A 21 0.44 8.01 11.96
N LEU A 22 0.78 9.26 12.27
CA LEU A 22 0.28 10.41 11.51
C LEU A 22 0.71 10.34 10.04
N GLY A 23 1.96 9.94 9.78
CA GLY A 23 2.46 9.69 8.43
C GLY A 23 1.67 8.61 7.70
N LEU A 24 1.36 7.50 8.37
CA LEU A 24 0.50 6.45 7.81
C LEU A 24 -0.92 6.97 7.52
N MET A 25 -1.51 7.74 8.44
CA MET A 25 -2.83 8.36 8.22
C MET A 25 -2.85 9.29 7.01
N GLN A 26 -1.76 10.04 6.78
CA GLN A 26 -1.61 10.87 5.59
C GLN A 26 -1.51 10.02 4.31
N LEU A 27 -0.76 8.91 4.34
CA LEU A 27 -0.58 8.01 3.19
C LEU A 27 -1.87 7.27 2.80
N VAL A 28 -2.71 6.87 3.77
CA VAL A 28 -3.98 6.18 3.49
C VAL A 28 -5.14 7.13 3.18
N SER A 29 -4.91 8.45 3.25
CA SER A 29 -5.95 9.45 3.02
C SER A 29 -6.40 9.45 1.55
N PRO A 30 -7.71 9.42 1.26
CA PRO A 30 -8.24 9.61 -0.09
C PRO A 30 -7.92 10.99 -0.69
N ALA A 31 -7.50 11.96 0.13
CA ALA A 31 -7.12 13.29 -0.32
C ALA A 31 -5.66 13.39 -0.80
N LEU A 32 -4.88 12.29 -0.75
CA LEU A 32 -3.50 12.27 -1.21
C LEU A 32 -3.46 12.45 -2.75
N PRO A 33 -2.75 13.48 -3.28
CA PRO A 33 -2.82 13.85 -4.69
C PRO A 33 -1.91 12.99 -5.58
N ILE A 34 -2.10 11.67 -5.55
CA ILE A 34 -1.30 10.70 -6.32
C ILE A 34 -2.06 10.11 -7.54
N GLY A 35 -3.29 10.57 -7.78
CA GLY A 35 -4.14 10.09 -8.85
C GLY A 35 -5.38 9.35 -8.35
N ALA A 36 -6.16 8.82 -9.29
CA ALA A 36 -7.40 8.10 -9.00
C ALA A 36 -7.15 6.64 -8.58
N PHE A 37 -8.18 6.00 -8.03
CA PHE A 37 -8.16 4.59 -7.65
C PHE A 37 -7.81 3.69 -8.85
N ALA A 38 -6.79 2.84 -8.70
CA ALA A 38 -6.21 2.03 -9.78
C ALA A 38 -7.23 1.09 -10.46
N PHE A 39 -8.27 0.64 -9.76
CA PHE A 39 -9.29 -0.27 -10.30
C PHE A 39 -10.59 0.44 -10.73
N SER A 40 -10.61 1.77 -10.75
CA SER A 40 -11.80 2.55 -11.12
C SER A 40 -12.29 2.27 -12.54
N GLN A 41 -11.38 2.15 -13.51
CA GLN A 41 -11.72 1.83 -14.90
C GLN A 41 -12.35 0.43 -15.03
N GLY A 42 -11.81 -0.57 -14.33
CA GLY A 42 -12.38 -1.92 -14.33
C GLY A 42 -13.77 -1.97 -13.69
N LEU A 43 -13.99 -1.17 -12.64
CA LEU A 43 -15.29 -1.06 -11.98
C LEU A 43 -16.33 -0.36 -12.88
N GLU A 44 -15.93 0.70 -13.60
CA GLU A 44 -16.77 1.38 -14.58
C GLU A 44 -17.26 0.41 -15.66
N SER A 45 -16.35 -0.38 -16.25
CA SER A 45 -16.73 -1.42 -17.22
C SER A 45 -17.63 -2.51 -16.60
N ALA A 46 -17.40 -2.89 -15.35
CA ALA A 46 -18.24 -3.89 -14.67
C ALA A 46 -19.69 -3.40 -14.47
N PHE A 47 -19.89 -2.09 -14.28
CA PHE A 47 -21.22 -1.47 -14.29
C PHE A 47 -21.83 -1.45 -15.70
N GLU A 48 -21.05 -1.03 -16.72
CA GLU A 48 -21.53 -0.98 -18.12
C GLU A 48 -21.96 -2.35 -18.65
N LEU A 49 -21.27 -3.42 -18.22
CA LEU A 49 -21.55 -4.80 -18.57
C LEU A 49 -22.60 -5.48 -17.66
N ASP A 50 -23.18 -4.74 -16.71
CA ASP A 50 -24.20 -5.23 -15.77
C ASP A 50 -23.70 -6.39 -14.89
N TRP A 51 -22.38 -6.49 -14.68
CA TRP A 51 -21.74 -7.47 -13.78
C TRP A 51 -21.86 -7.03 -12.32
N VAL A 52 -21.77 -5.72 -12.08
CA VAL A 52 -22.04 -5.09 -10.78
C VAL A 52 -23.31 -4.26 -10.93
N ARG A 53 -24.32 -4.56 -10.11
CA ARG A 53 -25.67 -3.98 -10.23
C ARG A 53 -26.34 -3.72 -8.88
N ASP A 54 -25.74 -4.20 -7.80
CA ASP A 54 -26.18 -4.04 -6.42
C ASP A 54 -24.99 -4.17 -5.46
N GLU A 55 -25.26 -4.04 -4.17
CA GLU A 55 -24.24 -4.13 -3.11
C GLU A 55 -23.57 -5.51 -3.07
N ALA A 56 -24.33 -6.59 -3.28
CA ALA A 56 -23.82 -7.95 -3.21
C ALA A 56 -22.83 -8.24 -4.36
N SER A 57 -23.22 -7.91 -5.59
CA SER A 57 -22.36 -8.04 -6.77
C SER A 57 -21.12 -7.14 -6.70
N LEU A 58 -21.22 -5.96 -6.09
CA LEU A 58 -20.06 -5.11 -5.83
C LEU A 58 -19.10 -5.76 -4.82
N ALA A 59 -19.62 -6.32 -3.74
CA ALA A 59 -18.79 -7.00 -2.73
C ALA A 59 -18.06 -8.21 -3.32
N ASP A 60 -18.73 -8.99 -4.16
CA ASP A 60 -18.13 -10.12 -4.87
C ASP A 60 -17.02 -9.66 -5.83
N TRP A 61 -17.28 -8.60 -6.60
CA TRP A 61 -16.27 -8.02 -7.51
C TRP A 61 -15.05 -7.49 -6.75
N LEU A 62 -15.26 -6.75 -5.65
CA LEU A 62 -14.19 -6.24 -4.80
C LEU A 62 -13.36 -7.38 -4.20
N SER A 63 -14.01 -8.44 -3.73
CA SER A 63 -13.32 -9.61 -3.18
C SER A 63 -12.40 -10.25 -4.23
N GLY A 64 -12.88 -10.42 -5.46
CA GLY A 64 -12.05 -10.91 -6.57
C GLY A 64 -10.84 -10.00 -6.84
N VAL A 65 -11.03 -8.69 -6.88
CA VAL A 65 -9.92 -7.72 -7.08
C VAL A 65 -8.88 -7.81 -5.96
N LEU A 66 -9.31 -7.95 -4.71
CA LEU A 66 -8.43 -8.07 -3.54
C LEU A 66 -7.67 -9.40 -3.53
N GLU A 67 -8.32 -10.49 -3.89
CA GLU A 67 -7.74 -11.84 -3.89
C GLU A 67 -6.76 -12.06 -5.05
N ASP A 68 -7.10 -11.58 -6.25
CA ASP A 68 -6.31 -11.85 -7.46
C ASP A 68 -5.23 -10.80 -7.74
N GLY A 69 -5.54 -9.52 -7.55
CA GLY A 69 -4.57 -8.44 -7.71
C GLY A 69 -3.74 -8.26 -6.44
N LEU A 70 -4.38 -7.62 -5.45
CA LEU A 70 -3.71 -7.06 -4.28
C LEU A 70 -2.91 -8.12 -3.49
N THR A 71 -3.50 -9.29 -3.25
CA THR A 71 -2.89 -10.35 -2.44
C THR A 71 -1.78 -11.10 -3.17
N ARG A 72 -1.86 -11.23 -4.49
CA ARG A 72 -0.89 -12.03 -5.28
C ARG A 72 0.21 -11.20 -5.91
N CYS A 73 -0.02 -9.91 -6.12
CA CYS A 73 0.92 -9.02 -6.79
C CYS A 73 1.43 -7.91 -5.85
N GLU A 74 0.59 -6.94 -5.49
CA GLU A 74 1.05 -5.71 -4.84
C GLU A 74 1.54 -5.91 -3.40
N LEU A 75 0.81 -6.64 -2.55
CA LEU A 75 1.22 -6.84 -1.15
C LEU A 75 2.52 -7.65 -1.03
N PRO A 76 2.71 -8.77 -1.78
CA PRO A 76 3.99 -9.48 -1.79
C PRO A 76 5.17 -8.62 -2.23
N VAL A 77 4.99 -7.76 -3.25
CA VAL A 77 6.04 -6.85 -3.72
C VAL A 77 6.32 -5.75 -2.70
N LEU A 78 5.28 -5.16 -2.11
CA LEU A 78 5.44 -4.14 -1.06
C LEU A 78 6.24 -4.68 0.13
N ALA A 79 5.96 -5.91 0.58
CA ALA A 79 6.71 -6.55 1.66
C ALA A 79 8.20 -6.74 1.30
N ARG A 80 8.50 -7.16 0.07
CA ARG A 80 9.87 -7.34 -0.43
C ARG A 80 10.62 -6.02 -0.55
N LEU A 81 9.96 -4.98 -1.06
CA LEU A 81 10.53 -3.63 -1.15
C LEU A 81 10.82 -3.07 0.24
N HIS A 82 9.92 -3.27 1.21
CA HIS A 82 10.13 -2.86 2.59
C HIS A 82 11.36 -3.55 3.21
N GLU A 83 11.51 -4.86 3.00
CA GLU A 83 12.69 -5.61 3.46
C GLU A 83 13.98 -5.12 2.78
N ALA A 84 13.97 -4.95 1.45
CA ALA A 84 15.14 -4.48 0.69
C ALA A 84 15.57 -3.06 1.10
N LEU A 85 14.61 -2.16 1.40
CA LEU A 85 14.88 -0.83 1.94
C LEU A 85 15.59 -0.90 3.29
N GLY A 86 15.15 -1.80 4.18
CA GLY A 86 15.80 -2.02 5.48
C GLY A 86 17.24 -2.54 5.37
N GLN A 87 17.57 -3.25 4.28
CA GLN A 87 18.91 -3.77 3.99
C GLN A 87 19.74 -2.85 3.08
N ALA A 88 19.18 -1.72 2.64
CA ALA A 88 19.76 -0.84 1.61
C ALA A 88 20.15 -1.58 0.30
N ASP A 89 19.40 -2.61 -0.06
CA ASP A 89 19.62 -3.40 -1.28
C ASP A 89 18.94 -2.75 -2.49
N SER A 90 19.66 -1.83 -3.11
CA SER A 90 19.19 -1.10 -4.31
C SER A 90 18.96 -2.01 -5.52
N GLN A 91 19.66 -3.14 -5.62
CA GLN A 91 19.51 -4.07 -6.73
C GLN A 91 18.18 -4.80 -6.64
N SER A 92 17.81 -5.29 -5.45
CA SER A 92 16.50 -5.90 -5.23
C SER A 92 15.37 -4.91 -5.43
N ILE A 93 15.53 -3.64 -4.98
CA ILE A 93 14.53 -2.59 -5.22
C ILE A 93 14.29 -2.40 -6.72
N ALA A 94 15.35 -2.25 -7.51
CA ALA A 94 15.24 -2.05 -8.95
C ALA A 94 14.60 -3.26 -9.66
N ALA A 95 14.97 -4.49 -9.26
CA ALA A 95 14.42 -5.70 -9.85
C ALA A 95 12.91 -5.85 -9.60
N TRP A 96 12.45 -5.54 -8.38
CA TRP A 96 11.03 -5.61 -8.04
C TRP A 96 10.22 -4.46 -8.67
N ASP A 97 10.80 -3.28 -8.83
CA ASP A 97 10.19 -2.17 -9.57
C ASP A 97 9.98 -2.52 -11.04
N GLU A 98 11.02 -3.08 -11.70
CA GLU A 98 10.93 -3.55 -13.08
C GLU A 98 9.89 -4.65 -13.25
N TRP A 99 9.88 -5.64 -12.35
CA TRP A 99 8.88 -6.71 -12.36
C TRP A 99 7.47 -6.14 -12.21
N LEU A 100 7.25 -5.24 -11.25
CA LEU A 100 5.95 -4.63 -11.01
C LEU A 100 5.48 -3.83 -12.24
N ALA A 101 6.35 -3.05 -12.87
CA ALA A 101 6.04 -2.33 -14.10
C ALA A 101 5.61 -3.30 -15.23
N ALA A 102 6.27 -4.45 -15.37
CA ALA A 102 5.91 -5.46 -16.36
C ALA A 102 4.54 -6.11 -16.11
N THR A 103 4.07 -6.18 -14.86
CA THR A 103 2.75 -6.75 -14.54
C THR A 103 1.57 -5.86 -14.92
N ARG A 104 1.78 -4.55 -15.10
CA ARG A 104 0.67 -3.59 -15.27
C ARG A 104 0.13 -3.48 -16.71
N GLY A 105 0.71 -4.18 -17.69
CA GLY A 105 0.22 -4.21 -19.07
C GLY A 105 0.16 -2.83 -19.77
N THR A 106 -0.40 -2.80 -20.98
CA THR A 106 -0.71 -1.58 -21.77
C THR A 106 -2.20 -1.48 -22.02
#